data_AF-A0A920MQD9-F1
#
_entry.id   AF-A0A920MQD9-F1
#
_cell.length_a   1.000
_cell.length_b   1.000
_cell.length_c   1.000
_cell.angle_alpha   90.00
_cell.angle_beta   90.00
_cell.angle_gamma   90.00
#
_symmetry.space_group_name_H-M   'P 1'
#
loop_
_entity.id
_entity.type
_entity.pdbx_description
1 polymer ?
#
loop_
_entity_poly.entity_id
_entity_poly.type
_entity_poly.pdbx_seq_one_letter_code
_entity_poly.pdbx_strand_id
1 'polypeptide(L)' 'MKIAVLVKQVPGSESVLPINEGQSWKKEDPVTFVMNPQITLLWRRHY' A
#
# COMPACT_ATOMS: atom_id res chain seq x y z
N MET A 1 -27.28 3.85 8.77
CA MET A 1 -26.71 2.99 7.72
C MET A 1 -25.21 2.87 7.95
N LYS A 2 -24.62 1.68 7.86
CA LYS A 2 -23.18 1.45 8.07
C LYS A 2 -22.59 0.78 6.84
N ILE A 3 -21.41 1.22 6.41
CA ILE A 3 -20.70 0.66 5.25
C ILE A 3 -19.35 0.13 5.75
N ALA A 4 -19.04 -1.11 5.42
CA ALA A 4 -17.73 -1.71 5.66
C ALA A 4 -16.88 -1.61 4.40
N VAL A 5 -15.60 -1.34 4.58
CA VAL A 5 -14.65 -1.07 3.50
C VAL A 5 -13.40 -1.88 3.70
N LEU A 6 -13.05 -2.70 2.70
CA LEU A 6 -11.75 -3.33 2.69
C LEU A 6 -10.70 -2.32 2.24
N VAL A 7 -9.69 -2.11 3.09
CA VAL A 7 -8.54 -1.28 2.82
C VAL A 7 -7.27 -2.13 2.76
N LYS A 8 -6.28 -1.70 1.95
CA LYS A 8 -4.96 -2.34 1.89
C LYS A 8 -3.88 -1.26 1.95
N GLN A 9 -2.87 -1.47 2.79
CA GLN A 9 -1.63 -0.69 2.75
C GLN A 9 -0.68 -1.26 1.70
N VAL A 10 -0.01 -0.39 0.96
CA VAL A 10 0.94 -0.72 -0.11
C VAL A 10 2.20 0.12 0.07
N PRO A 11 3.38 -0.32 -0.41
CA PRO A 11 4.56 0.54 -0.41
C PRO A 11 4.30 1.85 -1.17
N GLY A 12 4.77 2.97 -0.62
CA GLY A 12 4.69 4.27 -1.27
C GLY A 12 5.56 4.32 -2.54
N SER A 13 5.19 5.19 -3.48
CA SER A 13 5.93 5.34 -4.75
C SER A 13 7.38 5.78 -4.56
N GLU A 14 7.64 6.58 -3.52
CA GLU A 14 8.99 7.03 -3.13
C GLU A 14 9.73 6.03 -2.22
N SER A 15 9.09 4.91 -1.85
CA SER A 15 9.70 3.92 -0.97
C SER A 15 10.75 3.11 -1.71
N VAL A 16 11.92 2.96 -1.09
CA VAL A 16 12.93 2.01 -1.57
C VAL A 16 12.38 0.60 -1.35
N LEU A 17 12.54 -0.29 -2.35
CA LEU A 17 12.13 -1.69 -2.28
C LEU A 17 13.34 -2.64 -2.42
N PRO A 18 14.26 -2.63 -1.44
CA PRO A 18 15.47 -3.43 -1.53
C PRO A 18 15.11 -4.92 -1.42
N ILE A 19 15.84 -5.75 -2.15
CA ILE A 19 15.69 -7.20 -2.11
C ILE A 19 16.64 -7.74 -1.04
N ASN A 20 16.22 -8.79 -0.32
CA ASN A 20 17.09 -9.51 0.60
C ASN A 20 18.27 -10.16 -0.14
N GLU A 21 19.30 -10.55 0.60
CA GLU A 21 20.53 -11.13 0.01
C GLU A 21 20.25 -12.44 -0.73
N GLY A 22 19.24 -13.19 -0.30
CA GLY A 22 18.77 -14.40 -0.98
C GLY A 22 17.91 -14.16 -2.22
N GLN A 23 17.76 -12.90 -2.66
CA GLN A 23 17.00 -12.45 -3.84
C GLN A 23 15.54 -12.94 -3.94
N SER A 24 14.95 -13.39 -2.84
CA SER A 24 13.64 -14.04 -2.81
C SER A 24 12.53 -13.13 -2.29
N TRP A 25 12.88 -12.17 -1.42
CA TRP A 25 11.91 -11.32 -0.73
C TRP A 25 12.40 -9.88 -0.61
N LYS A 26 11.47 -8.95 -0.42
CA LYS A 26 11.80 -7.56 -0.12
C LYS A 26 12.21 -7.45 1.36
N LYS A 27 13.22 -6.62 1.65
CA LYS A 27 13.51 -6.22 3.03
C LYS A 27 12.45 -5.20 3.43
N GLU A 28 11.69 -5.48 4.48
CA GLU A 28 10.55 -4.66 4.91
C GLU A 28 10.98 -3.45 5.75
N ASP A 29 12.11 -3.54 6.48
CA ASP A 29 12.56 -2.48 7.39
C ASP A 29 12.68 -1.07 6.77
N PRO A 30 13.19 -0.89 5.53
CA PRO A 30 13.27 0.43 4.92
C PRO A 30 12.00 0.84 4.15
N VAL A 31 10.94 0.01 4.14
CA VAL A 31 9.75 0.24 3.31
C VAL A 31 8.76 1.15 4.04
N THR A 32 8.39 2.25 3.40
CA THR A 32 7.31 3.13 3.88
C THR A 32 6.00 2.74 3.22
N PHE A 33 4.98 2.46 4.02
CA PHE A 33 3.66 2.03 3.54
C PHE A 33 2.65 3.18 3.56
N VAL A 34 1.84 3.27 2.50
CA VAL A 34 0.74 4.22 2.33
C VAL A 34 -0.57 3.49 2.06
N MET A 35 -1.70 4.16 2.24
CA MET A 35 -3.00 3.62 1.82
C MET A 35 -3.01 3.41 0.31
N ASN A 36 -3.55 2.29 -0.18
CA ASN A 36 -3.68 2.06 -1.61
C ASN A 36 -4.47 3.20 -2.28
N PRO A 37 -3.85 4.00 -3.17
CA PRO A 37 -4.48 5.16 -3.78
C PRO A 37 -5.75 4.82 -4.57
N GLN A 38 -5.82 3.61 -5.12
CA GLN A 38 -6.99 3.13 -5.85
C GLN A 38 -8.24 3.05 -4.97
N ILE A 39 -8.06 2.79 -3.67
CA ILE A 39 -9.16 2.75 -2.70
C ILE A 39 -9.67 4.16 -2.47
N THR A 40 -8.78 5.14 -2.26
CA THR A 40 -9.14 6.55 -2.11
C THR A 40 -9.89 7.09 -3.34
N LEU A 41 -9.48 6.69 -4.55
CA LEU A 41 -10.18 7.07 -5.78
C LEU A 41 -11.56 6.42 -5.91
N LEU A 42 -11.74 5.20 -5.40
CA LEU A 42 -13.04 4.53 -5.35
C LEU A 42 -14.03 5.33 -4.48
N TRP A 43 -13.56 5.83 -3.33
CA TRP A 43 -14.38 6.66 -2.44
C TRP A 43 -14.74 8.02 -3.04
N ARG A 44 -13.81 8.68 -3.76
CA ARG A 44 -14.08 9.97 -4.40
C ARG A 44 -15.06 9.91 -5.58
N ARG A 45 -15.31 8.73 -6.16
CA ARG A 45 -16.28 8.57 -7.25
C ARG A 45 -17.72 8.37 -6.77
N HIS A 46 -17.92 8.05 -5.50
CA HIS A 46 -19.24 7.72 -4.95
C HIS A 46 -19.83 8.83 -4.07
N TYR A 47 -19.16 9.98 -3.96
CA TYR A 47 -19.63 11.18 -3.26
C TYR A 47 -19.48 12.41 -4.15
#